data_AF-A0A9E5BF73-F1
#
_entry.id   AF-A0A9E5BF73-F1
#
_cell.length_a   1.000
_cell.length_b   1.000
_cell.length_c   1.000
_cell.angle_alpha   90.00
_cell.angle_beta   90.00
_cell.angle_gamma   90.00
#
_symmetry.space_group_name_H-M   'P 1'
#
loop_
_entity.id
_entity.type
_entity.pdbx_description
1 polymer ?
#
loop_
_entity_poly.entity_id
_entity_poly.type
_entity_poly.pdbx_seq_one_letter_code
_entity_poly.pdbx_strand_id
1 'polypeptide(L)' 'QHMGYPTEAHIAALKHYGPCLEHRRSFAPVRESINA' A
#
# COMPACT_ATOMS: atom_id res chain seq x y z
N GLN A 1 -10.44 -0.94 -11.08
CA GLN A 1 -10.18 -0.73 -9.63
C GLN A 1 -9.70 -2.04 -9.04
N HIS A 2 -8.60 -2.01 -8.29
CA HIS A 2 -7.69 -3.15 -8.09
C HIS A 2 -8.08 -4.11 -6.95
N MET A 3 -9.22 -3.92 -6.27
CA MET A 3 -9.72 -4.82 -5.22
C MET A 3 -8.70 -5.20 -4.13
N GLY A 4 -7.78 -4.30 -3.79
CA GLY A 4 -6.71 -4.56 -2.81
C GLY A 4 -5.51 -5.36 -3.35
N TYR A 5 -5.48 -5.69 -4.64
CA TYR A 5 -4.29 -6.24 -5.28
C TYR A 5 -3.22 -5.16 -5.46
N PRO A 6 -1.92 -5.51 -5.30
CA PRO A 6 -0.80 -4.58 -5.37
C PRO A 6 -0.44 -4.25 -6.83
N THR A 7 -1.36 -3.61 -7.56
CA THR A 7 -1.05 -3.07 -8.89
C THR A 7 -0.11 -1.87 -8.77
N GLU A 8 0.55 -1.51 -9.87
CA GLU A 8 1.40 -0.31 -9.92
C GLU A 8 0.68 0.94 -9.42
N ALA A 9 -0.59 1.12 -9.81
CA ALA A 9 -1.42 2.21 -9.34
C ALA A 9 -1.66 2.16 -7.82
N HIS A 10 -1.87 0.98 -7.25
CA HIS A 10 -2.03 0.81 -5.80
C HIS A 10 -0.72 1.13 -5.06
N ILE A 11 0.43 0.64 -5.57
CA ILE A 11 1.74 0.91 -4.98
C ILE A 11 2.08 2.41 -5.07
N ALA A 12 1.76 3.07 -6.19
CA ALA A 12 1.98 4.52 -6.35
C ALA A 12 1.13 5.33 -5.36
N ALA A 13 -0.15 4.98 -5.20
CA ALA A 13 -1.02 5.61 -4.22
C ALA A 13 -0.50 5.38 -2.78
N LEU A 14 -0.05 4.17 -2.48
CA LEU A 14 0.51 3.81 -1.18
C LEU A 14 1.79 4.60 -0.85
N LYS A 15 2.65 4.86 -1.84
CA LYS A 15 3.84 5.72 -1.67
C LYS A 15 3.49 7.20 -1.48
N HIS A 16 2.44 7.68 -2.14
CA HIS A 16 2.07 9.10 -2.10
C HIS A 16 1.24 9.47 -0.87
N TYR A 17 0.30 8.61 -0.47
CA TYR A 17 -0.65 8.88 0.62
C TYR A 17 -0.36 8.08 1.90
N GLY A 18 0.48 7.04 1.82
CA GLY A 18 0.65 6.08 2.90
C GLY A 18 -0.52 5.08 3.03
N PRO A 19 -0.40 4.10 3.95
CA PRO A 19 -1.45 3.12 4.18
C PRO A 19 -2.61 3.65 5.02
N CYS A 20 -3.85 3.34 4.62
CA CYS A 20 -5.05 3.50 5.45
C CYS A 20 -5.26 2.35 6.44
N LEU A 21 -6.26 2.48 7.33
CA LEU A 21 -6.57 1.51 8.40
C LEU A 21 -6.93 0.10 7.91
N GLU A 22 -7.45 -0.04 6.69
CA GLU A 22 -7.83 -1.34 6.12
C GLU A 22 -6.62 -2.13 5.59
N HIS A 23 -5.46 -1.47 5.41
CA HIS A 23 -4.27 -2.14 4.89
C HIS A 23 -3.68 -3.12 5.91
N ARG A 24 -3.39 -4.33 5.44
CA ARG A 24 -2.66 -5.32 6.21
C ARG A 24 -1.19 -4.94 6.26
N ARG A 25 -0.73 -4.42 7.39
CA ARG A 25 0.68 -3.98 7.61
C ARG A 25 1.72 -5.09 7.47
N SER A 26 1.32 -6.35 7.50
CA SER A 26 2.20 -7.49 7.24
C SER A 26 2.54 -7.65 5.76
N PHE A 27 1.79 -7.02 4.84
CA PHE A 27 2.06 -7.12 3.42
C PHE A 27 3.28 -6.26 3.08
N ALA A 28 4.23 -6.83 2.33
CA ALA A 28 5.49 -6.19 1.97
C ALA A 28 5.34 -4.74 1.48
N PRO A 29 4.49 -4.41 0.48
CA PRO A 29 4.38 -3.04 -0.01
C PRO A 29 3.85 -2.06 1.05
N VAL A 30 2.96 -2.54 1.94
CA VAL A 30 2.41 -1.74 3.04
C VAL A 30 3.49 -1.46 4.09
N ARG A 31 4.25 -2.48 4.48
CA ARG A 31 5.35 -2.34 5.43
C ARG A 31 6.44 -1.39 4.91
N GLU A 32 6.79 -1.52 3.64
CA GLU A 32 7.79 -0.67 3.00
C GLU A 32 7.35 0.80 2.97
N SER A 33 6.06 1.07 2.75
CA SER A 33 5.54 2.44 2.76
C SER A 33 5.49 3.12 4.13
N ILE A 34 5.60 2.36 5.23
CA ILE A 34 5.61 2.90 6.61
C ILE A 34 7.04 3.25 7.05
N ASN A 35 8.03 2.52 6.53
CA ASN A 35 9.42 2.63 6.95
C ASN A 35 10.28 3.52 6.02
N ALA A 36 9.67 4.11 4.99
CA ALA A 36 10.29 5.06 4.07
C ALA A 36 10.13 6.49 4.58
#